data_AF-A0A8S8Y1N3-F1
#
_entry.id   AF-A0A8S8Y1N3-F1
#
_cell.length_a   1.000
_cell.length_b   1.000
_cell.length_c   1.000
_cell.angle_alpha   90.00
_cell.angle_beta   90.00
_cell.angle_gamma   90.00
#
_symmetry.space_group_name_H-M   'P 1'
#
loop_
_entity.id
_entity.type
_entity.pdbx_description
1 polymer ?
#
loop_
_entity_poly.entity_id
_entity_poly.type
_entity_poly.pdbx_seq_one_letter_code
_entity_poly.pdbx_strand_id
1 'polypeptide(L)'
;MPDDPMFFITKEGPVTGGYDVVLGSKALARAWGRHLISQHGGQITTTTSVVGRKDGVDLTRLTLLYRKPGYELGDVVRWRGSLWRPSTWTGEGAILERIERRERTGATWRDLENANVVARLNEFAYADSINEDTSVAEFLDPNDWKMTAVRLPFEHTPGRKLLLARIDGEWICLPRLGMDGE
;
A
#
# COMPACT_ATOMS: atom_id res chain seq x y z
N MET A 1 24.48 10.44 -3.70
CA MET A 1 24.16 11.75 -4.28
C MET A 1 25.37 12.63 -4.05
N PRO A 2 25.86 13.41 -5.02
CA PRO A 2 26.84 14.46 -4.74
C PRO A 2 26.25 15.41 -3.69
N ASP A 3 27.10 15.99 -2.84
CA ASP A 3 26.69 17.06 -1.92
C ASP A 3 26.33 18.31 -2.73
N ASP A 4 25.07 18.42 -3.14
CA ASP A 4 24.52 19.64 -3.72
C ASP A 4 24.21 20.61 -2.56
N PRO A 5 24.90 21.77 -2.45
CA PRO A 5 24.66 22.73 -1.37
C PRO A 5 23.24 23.31 -1.38
N MET A 6 22.46 23.10 -2.45
CA MET A 6 21.05 23.46 -2.53
C MET A 6 20.10 22.40 -1.93
N PHE A 7 20.61 21.25 -1.47
CA PHE A 7 19.82 20.17 -0.90
C PHE A 7 19.70 20.30 0.61
N PHE A 8 18.86 21.25 1.05
CA PHE A 8 18.59 21.47 2.46
C PHE A 8 17.09 21.72 2.73
N ILE A 9 16.68 21.41 3.95
CA ILE A 9 15.37 21.78 4.50
C ILE A 9 15.52 23.15 5.16
N THR A 10 14.68 24.10 4.76
CA THR A 10 14.61 25.44 5.37
C THR A 10 13.68 25.50 6.57
N LYS A 11 12.57 24.75 6.48
CA LYS A 11 11.52 24.70 7.49
C LYS A 11 10.75 23.40 7.31
N GLU A 12 10.35 22.80 8.40
CA GLU A 12 9.40 21.70 8.40
C GLU A 12 8.50 21.77 9.63
N GLY A 13 7.37 21.08 9.58
CA GLY A 13 6.51 20.92 10.75
C GLY A 13 5.12 20.38 10.45
N PRO A 14 4.40 19.96 11.51
CA PRO A 14 3.04 19.47 11.38
C PRO A 14 2.09 20.59 10.94
N VAL A 15 1.10 20.21 10.12
CA VAL A 15 -0.02 21.05 9.70
C VAL A 15 -1.32 20.27 9.88
N THR A 16 -2.47 20.93 9.79
CA THR A 16 -3.76 20.24 9.87
C THR A 16 -3.86 19.20 8.75
N GLY A 17 -3.90 17.93 9.13
CA GLY A 17 -4.02 16.80 8.20
C GLY A 17 -2.73 16.38 7.49
N GLY A 18 -1.55 16.86 7.92
CA GLY A 18 -0.30 16.46 7.27
C GLY A 18 0.97 17.04 7.88
N TYR A 19 2.02 17.08 7.08
CA TYR A 19 3.34 17.57 7.45
C TYR A 19 3.94 18.31 6.26
N ASP A 20 4.36 19.55 6.48
CA ASP A 20 4.91 20.41 5.44
C ASP A 20 6.43 20.47 5.55
N VAL A 21 7.11 20.43 4.39
CA VAL A 21 8.57 20.57 4.27
C VAL A 21 8.89 21.59 3.19
N VAL A 22 9.70 22.59 3.54
CA VAL A 22 10.15 23.64 2.62
C VAL A 22 11.61 23.39 2.26
N LEU A 23 11.85 23.16 0.97
CA LEU A 23 13.15 22.77 0.43
C LEU A 23 13.82 23.91 -0.34
N GLY A 24 15.14 24.02 -0.24
CA GLY A 24 15.93 24.98 -1.00
C GLY A 24 15.99 24.72 -2.52
N SER A 25 15.65 23.50 -2.96
CA SER A 25 15.77 23.06 -4.36
C SER A 25 14.49 22.42 -4.89
N LYS A 26 14.05 22.86 -6.08
CA LYS A 26 12.94 22.23 -6.83
C LYS A 26 13.29 20.82 -7.29
N ALA A 27 14.56 20.56 -7.61
CA ALA A 27 15.02 19.24 -8.04
C ALA A 27 14.93 18.24 -6.89
N LEU A 28 15.36 18.66 -5.68
CA LEU A 28 15.23 17.87 -4.47
C LEU A 28 13.75 17.56 -4.18
N ALA A 29 12.87 18.56 -4.24
CA ALA A 29 11.43 18.37 -4.02
C ALA A 29 10.85 17.31 -4.97
N ARG A 30 11.16 17.37 -6.26
CA ARG A 30 10.70 16.36 -7.25
C ARG A 30 11.27 14.97 -7.00
N ALA A 31 12.55 14.88 -6.63
CA ALA A 31 13.18 13.61 -6.30
C ALA A 31 12.53 12.96 -5.08
N TRP A 32 12.27 13.74 -4.03
CA TRP A 32 11.60 13.31 -2.81
C TRP A 32 10.16 12.86 -3.08
N GLY A 33 9.42 13.62 -3.89
CA GLY A 33 8.08 13.23 -4.31
C GLY A 33 8.07 11.86 -5.02
N ARG A 34 8.95 11.64 -6.00
CA ARG A 34 9.06 10.33 -6.67
C ARG A 34 9.44 9.21 -5.70
N HIS A 35 10.31 9.50 -4.74
CA HIS A 35 10.68 8.53 -3.72
C HIS A 35 9.46 8.11 -2.87
N LEU A 36 8.66 9.07 -2.38
CA LEU A 36 7.44 8.80 -1.63
C LEU A 36 6.47 7.89 -2.41
N ILE A 37 6.23 8.20 -3.69
CA ILE A 37 5.38 7.37 -4.57
C ILE A 37 5.93 5.95 -4.72
N SER A 38 7.24 5.82 -4.92
CA SER A 38 7.86 4.50 -5.10
C SER A 38 7.77 3.62 -3.86
N GLN A 39 7.83 4.22 -2.67
CA GLN A 39 7.84 3.49 -1.40
C GLN A 39 6.43 3.24 -0.87
N HIS A 40 5.54 4.23 -1.00
CA HIS A 40 4.26 4.26 -0.29
C HIS A 40 3.05 4.42 -1.21
N GLY A 41 3.25 4.42 -2.53
CA GLY A 41 2.19 4.69 -3.50
C GLY A 41 1.67 6.13 -3.37
N GLY A 42 0.47 6.38 -3.88
CA GLY A 42 -0.22 7.66 -3.75
C GLY A 42 -0.11 8.56 -4.96
N GLN A 43 -0.49 9.82 -4.77
CA GLN A 43 -0.54 10.82 -5.84
C GLN A 43 0.25 12.07 -5.48
N ILE A 44 0.82 12.71 -6.50
CA ILE A 44 1.41 14.03 -6.39
C ILE A 44 0.69 15.01 -7.29
N THR A 45 0.23 16.12 -6.71
CA THR A 45 -0.22 17.30 -7.46
C THR A 45 0.84 18.38 -7.37
N THR A 46 1.17 19.00 -8.50
CA THR A 46 2.22 20.04 -8.55
C THR A 46 1.66 21.36 -9.05
N THR A 47 2.01 22.45 -8.39
CA THR A 47 1.71 23.81 -8.87
C THR A 47 2.97 24.66 -8.89
N THR A 48 3.07 25.59 -9.83
CA THR A 48 4.19 26.52 -9.93
C THR A 48 3.66 27.95 -9.94
N SER A 49 4.22 28.82 -9.11
CA SER A 49 3.84 30.24 -9.02
C SER A 49 5.06 31.14 -9.16
N VAL A 50 4.92 32.28 -9.82
CA VAL A 50 5.95 33.33 -9.83
C VAL A 50 5.93 34.03 -8.47
N VAL A 51 7.09 34.15 -7.83
CA VAL A 51 7.27 34.79 -6.51
C VAL A 51 8.10 36.07 -6.59
N GLY A 52 8.64 36.39 -7.77
CA GLY A 52 9.37 37.63 -8.01
C GLY A 52 10.03 37.63 -9.39
N ARG A 53 10.79 38.69 -9.67
CA ARG A 53 11.66 38.80 -10.85
C ARG A 53 13.06 39.20 -10.41
N LYS A 54 14.07 38.59 -11.03
CA LYS A 54 15.47 38.94 -10.84
C LYS A 54 16.16 38.93 -12.21
N ASP A 55 16.83 40.03 -12.55
CA ASP A 55 17.57 40.18 -13.81
C ASP A 55 16.72 39.87 -15.07
N GLY A 56 15.44 40.24 -15.02
CA GLY A 56 14.47 39.99 -16.10
C GLY A 56 13.91 38.56 -16.14
N VAL A 57 14.37 37.66 -15.27
CA VAL A 57 13.90 36.27 -15.18
C VAL A 57 12.91 36.09 -14.03
N ASP A 58 11.83 35.37 -14.29
CA ASP A 58 10.84 35.02 -13.27
C ASP A 58 11.43 34.05 -12.23
N LEU A 59 11.46 34.47 -10.98
CA LEU A 59 11.73 33.59 -9.85
C LEU A 59 10.44 32.84 -9.53
N THR A 60 10.49 31.51 -9.64
CA THR A 60 9.30 30.66 -9.41
C THR A 60 9.45 29.78 -8.17
N ARG A 61 8.32 29.44 -7.54
CA ARG A 61 8.19 28.45 -6.47
C ARG A 61 7.43 27.24 -7.00
N LEU A 62 7.89 26.04 -6.62
CA LEU A 62 7.20 24.77 -6.85
C LEU A 62 6.54 24.32 -5.55
N THR A 63 5.25 24.00 -5.60
CA THR A 63 4.53 23.33 -4.51
C THR A 63 4.18 21.91 -4.95
N LEU A 64 4.51 20.93 -4.11
CA LEU A 64 4.15 19.52 -4.29
C LEU A 64 3.20 19.12 -3.16
N LEU A 65 2.03 18.62 -3.51
CA LEU A 65 1.10 17.99 -2.58
C LEU A 65 1.14 16.48 -2.81
N TYR A 66 1.71 15.76 -1.85
CA TYR A 66 1.68 14.31 -1.82
C TYR A 66 0.48 13.83 -1.01
N ARG A 67 -0.28 12.87 -1.55
CA ARG A 67 -1.37 12.19 -0.86
C ARG A 67 -1.08 10.68 -0.82
N LYS A 68 -0.79 10.18 0.37
CA LYS A 68 -0.62 8.75 0.65
C LYS A 68 -1.99 8.04 0.61
N PRO A 69 -2.09 6.82 0.05
CA PRO A 69 -3.31 6.02 0.13
C PRO A 69 -3.57 5.53 1.57
N GLY A 70 -4.84 5.23 1.86
CA GLY A 70 -5.28 4.71 3.18
C GLY A 70 -4.94 3.23 3.44
N TYR A 71 -4.32 2.56 2.47
CA TYR A 71 -3.88 1.17 2.50
C TYR A 71 -2.40 1.08 2.12
N GLU A 72 -1.78 -0.05 2.47
CA GLU A 72 -0.43 -0.43 2.08
C GLU A 72 -0.45 -1.58 1.05
N LEU A 73 0.73 -1.90 0.50
CA LEU A 73 0.91 -3.18 -0.16
C LEU A 73 0.65 -4.31 0.84
N GLY A 74 0.01 -5.38 0.38
CA GLY A 74 -0.28 -6.57 1.18
C GLY A 74 -1.57 -6.52 1.97
N ASP A 75 -2.13 -5.34 2.26
CA ASP A 75 -3.45 -5.19 2.87
C ASP A 75 -4.54 -5.91 2.04
N VAL A 76 -5.66 -6.25 2.66
CA VAL A 76 -6.85 -6.70 1.95
C VAL A 76 -7.78 -5.52 1.72
N VAL A 77 -8.08 -5.26 0.45
CA VAL A 77 -9.04 -4.22 0.03
C VAL A 77 -10.24 -4.83 -0.68
N ARG A 78 -11.42 -4.29 -0.42
CA ARG A 78 -12.64 -4.56 -1.17
C ARG A 78 -12.77 -3.51 -2.27
N TRP A 79 -12.74 -3.98 -3.52
CA TRP A 79 -12.84 -3.12 -4.70
C TRP A 79 -13.66 -3.81 -5.79
N ARG A 80 -14.63 -3.09 -6.35
CA ARG A 80 -15.60 -3.59 -7.34
C ARG A 80 -16.25 -4.93 -6.92
N GLY A 81 -16.62 -5.03 -5.64
CA GLY A 81 -17.31 -6.20 -5.07
C GLY A 81 -16.45 -7.44 -4.85
N SER A 82 -15.14 -7.39 -5.09
CA SER A 82 -14.21 -8.49 -4.84
C SER A 82 -13.14 -8.10 -3.83
N LEU A 83 -12.53 -9.12 -3.20
CA LEU A 83 -11.37 -8.91 -2.33
C LEU A 83 -10.07 -9.02 -3.13
N TRP A 84 -9.20 -8.05 -2.92
CA TRP A 84 -7.93 -7.89 -3.59
C TRP A 84 -6.82 -7.57 -2.60
N ARG A 85 -5.58 -7.84 -2.98
CA ARG A 85 -4.39 -7.40 -2.26
C ARG A 85 -3.51 -6.55 -3.18
N PRO A 86 -3.21 -5.28 -2.85
CA PRO A 86 -2.25 -4.50 -3.61
C PRO A 86 -0.86 -5.13 -3.51
N SER A 87 -0.24 -5.49 -4.62
CA SER A 87 1.06 -6.17 -4.62
C SER A 87 2.20 -5.30 -5.14
N THR A 88 1.92 -4.24 -5.89
CA THR A 88 2.95 -3.35 -6.42
C THR A 88 2.41 -1.95 -6.67
N TRP A 89 3.16 -0.92 -6.27
CA TRP A 89 2.88 0.46 -6.65
C TRP A 89 3.28 0.72 -8.09
N THR A 90 2.44 1.47 -8.80
CA THR A 90 2.76 2.01 -10.13
C THR A 90 2.70 3.53 -10.08
N GLY A 91 3.16 4.20 -11.14
CA GLY A 91 3.05 5.66 -11.23
C GLY A 91 1.61 6.16 -11.24
N GLU A 92 0.66 5.37 -11.75
CA GLU A 92 -0.74 5.76 -11.93
C GLU A 92 -1.71 5.05 -10.96
N GLY A 93 -1.22 4.14 -10.12
CA GLY A 93 -2.06 3.34 -9.24
C GLY A 93 -1.33 2.16 -8.60
N ALA A 94 -1.96 1.00 -8.62
CA ALA A 94 -1.40 -0.23 -8.08
C ALA A 94 -1.73 -1.44 -8.96
N ILE A 95 -0.91 -2.47 -8.89
CA ILE A 95 -1.28 -3.82 -9.31
C ILE A 95 -1.95 -4.51 -8.13
N LEU A 96 -3.11 -5.11 -8.39
CA LEU A 96 -3.90 -5.86 -7.43
C LEU A 96 -3.90 -7.35 -7.77
N GLU A 97 -3.86 -8.21 -6.76
CA GLU A 97 -4.03 -9.65 -6.90
C GLU A 97 -5.33 -10.11 -6.24
N ARG A 98 -6.11 -10.92 -6.95
CA ARG A 98 -7.41 -11.40 -6.44
C ARG A 98 -7.18 -12.48 -5.40
N ILE A 99 -7.94 -12.43 -4.29
CA ILE A 99 -7.82 -13.44 -3.24
C ILE A 99 -8.36 -14.80 -3.69
N GLU A 100 -9.52 -14.81 -4.33
CA GLU A 100 -10.25 -16.05 -4.64
C GLU A 100 -9.63 -16.89 -5.75
N ARG A 101 -8.84 -16.30 -6.66
CA ARG A 101 -8.29 -16.98 -7.85
C ARG A 101 -7.06 -16.28 -8.39
N ARG A 102 -6.29 -16.98 -9.21
CA ARG A 102 -5.10 -16.43 -9.89
C ARG A 102 -5.48 -15.39 -10.95
N GLU A 103 -5.63 -14.16 -10.50
CA GLU A 103 -5.95 -13.01 -11.33
C GLU A 103 -5.20 -11.78 -10.83
N ARG A 104 -4.61 -11.03 -11.77
CA ARG A 104 -3.92 -9.77 -11.51
C ARG A 104 -4.50 -8.69 -12.40
N THR A 105 -4.66 -7.49 -11.86
CA THR A 105 -5.15 -6.34 -12.63
C THR A 105 -4.52 -5.04 -12.15
N GLY A 106 -4.37 -4.08 -13.06
CA GLY A 106 -4.02 -2.71 -12.71
C GLY A 106 -5.27 -1.93 -12.30
N ALA A 107 -5.15 -1.10 -11.26
CA ALA A 107 -6.17 -0.16 -10.86
C ALA A 107 -5.55 1.22 -10.71
N THR A 108 -6.16 2.25 -11.31
CA THR A 108 -5.68 3.63 -11.20
C THR A 108 -5.94 4.17 -9.80
N TRP A 109 -5.23 5.22 -9.39
CA TRP A 109 -5.53 5.90 -8.13
C TRP A 109 -6.99 6.35 -8.04
N ARG A 110 -7.57 6.83 -9.15
CA ARG A 110 -8.98 7.23 -9.21
C ARG A 110 -9.93 6.04 -9.00
N ASP A 111 -9.60 4.87 -9.56
CA ASP A 111 -10.35 3.65 -9.31
C ASP A 111 -10.31 3.24 -7.83
N LEU A 112 -9.15 3.46 -7.19
CA LEU A 112 -8.89 3.03 -5.83
C LEU A 112 -9.31 4.04 -4.74
N GLU A 113 -9.75 5.25 -5.12
CA GLU A 113 -10.34 6.22 -4.17
C GLU A 113 -11.49 5.63 -3.35
N ASN A 114 -12.23 4.68 -3.95
CA ASN A 114 -13.35 3.98 -3.31
C ASN A 114 -13.00 2.57 -2.82
N ALA A 115 -11.71 2.19 -2.82
CA ALA A 115 -11.29 0.91 -2.25
C ALA A 115 -11.42 0.95 -0.73
N ASN A 116 -12.12 -0.03 -0.15
CA ASN A 116 -12.27 -0.12 1.29
C ASN A 116 -11.25 -1.11 1.86
N VAL A 117 -10.47 -0.69 2.85
CA VAL A 117 -9.56 -1.59 3.57
C VAL A 117 -10.38 -2.44 4.52
N VAL A 118 -10.31 -3.77 4.38
CA VAL A 118 -11.09 -4.70 5.20
C VAL A 118 -10.22 -5.52 6.16
N ALA A 119 -8.92 -5.62 5.90
CA ALA A 119 -7.93 -6.15 6.84
C ALA A 119 -6.55 -5.59 6.49
N ARG A 120 -5.75 -5.27 7.51
CA ARG A 120 -4.38 -4.76 7.33
C ARG A 120 -3.35 -5.88 7.46
N LEU A 121 -2.21 -5.73 6.79
CA LEU A 121 -1.12 -6.71 6.82
C LEU A 121 -0.68 -7.10 8.24
N ASN A 122 -0.65 -6.13 9.16
CA ASN A 122 -0.27 -6.34 10.56
C ASN A 122 -1.35 -7.01 11.43
N GLU A 123 -2.56 -7.20 10.90
CA GLU A 123 -3.67 -7.91 11.54
C GLU A 123 -3.73 -9.38 11.13
N PHE A 124 -2.90 -9.79 10.17
CA PHE A 124 -2.89 -11.17 9.69
C PHE A 124 -2.29 -12.11 10.75
N ALA A 125 -2.81 -13.35 10.77
CA ALA A 125 -2.37 -14.39 11.66
C ALA A 125 -1.77 -15.55 10.86
N TYR A 126 -0.75 -16.17 11.43
CA TYR A 126 -0.20 -17.44 10.95
C TYR A 126 -0.72 -18.58 11.79
N ALA A 127 -1.21 -19.64 11.13
CA ALA A 127 -1.65 -20.85 11.81
C ALA A 127 -1.10 -22.10 11.09
N ASP A 128 -0.80 -23.13 11.87
CA ASP A 128 -0.51 -24.46 11.35
C ASP A 128 -1.83 -25.20 11.06
N SER A 129 -1.91 -25.92 9.94
CA SER A 129 -3.03 -26.80 9.66
C SER A 129 -2.93 -28.06 10.53
N ILE A 130 -4.04 -28.46 11.14
CA ILE A 130 -4.16 -29.73 11.88
C ILE A 130 -4.52 -30.85 10.92
N ASN A 131 -5.41 -30.55 9.98
CA ASN A 131 -5.81 -31.43 8.90
C ASN A 131 -6.05 -30.58 7.64
N GLU A 132 -5.77 -31.14 6.47
CA GLU A 132 -6.04 -30.45 5.21
C GLU A 132 -6.37 -31.46 4.10
N ASP A 133 -7.33 -31.07 3.26
CA ASP A 133 -7.61 -31.73 1.99
C ASP A 133 -7.17 -30.84 0.82
N THR A 134 -7.67 -31.10 -0.39
CA THR A 134 -7.30 -30.34 -1.58
C THR A 134 -7.87 -28.92 -1.64
N SER A 135 -8.82 -28.57 -0.77
CA SER A 135 -9.58 -27.32 -0.86
C SER A 135 -9.85 -26.63 0.49
N VAL A 136 -9.73 -27.35 1.59
CA VAL A 136 -10.03 -26.89 2.95
C VAL A 136 -8.91 -27.32 3.89
N ALA A 137 -8.56 -26.44 4.82
CA ALA A 137 -7.71 -26.76 5.96
C ALA A 137 -8.44 -26.44 7.26
N GLU A 138 -8.26 -27.31 8.25
CA GLU A 138 -8.71 -27.13 9.62
C GLU A 138 -7.53 -26.64 10.47
N PHE A 139 -7.78 -25.66 11.32
CA PHE A 139 -6.80 -25.09 12.23
C PHE A 139 -7.46 -24.73 13.56
N LEU A 140 -6.65 -24.40 14.54
CA LEU A 140 -7.09 -23.97 15.85
C LEU A 140 -7.21 -22.44 15.86
N ASP A 141 -8.42 -21.87 16.03
CA ASP A 141 -8.59 -20.41 16.08
C ASP A 141 -7.77 -19.85 17.26
N PRO A 142 -6.80 -18.93 17.01
CA PRO A 142 -5.94 -18.41 18.07
C PRO A 142 -6.68 -17.60 19.13
N ASN A 143 -7.93 -17.19 18.87
CA ASN A 143 -8.73 -16.41 19.82
C ASN A 143 -9.44 -17.28 20.88
N ASP A 144 -9.88 -18.49 20.52
CA ASP A 144 -10.72 -19.32 21.38
C ASP A 144 -10.35 -20.81 21.42
N TRP A 145 -9.32 -21.20 20.66
CA TRP A 145 -8.79 -22.56 20.57
C TRP A 145 -9.81 -23.60 20.10
N LYS A 146 -10.81 -23.20 19.31
CA LYS A 146 -11.73 -24.14 18.66
C LYS A 146 -11.27 -24.50 17.26
N MET A 147 -11.56 -25.75 16.87
CA MET A 147 -11.33 -26.21 15.50
C MET A 147 -12.19 -25.40 14.54
N THR A 148 -11.55 -24.78 13.56
CA THR A 148 -12.19 -23.96 12.52
C THR A 148 -11.64 -24.36 11.16
N ALA A 149 -12.49 -24.34 10.13
CA ALA A 149 -12.12 -24.66 8.76
C ALA A 149 -12.06 -23.40 7.89
N VAL A 150 -11.08 -23.35 6.98
CA VAL A 150 -10.94 -22.29 5.97
C VAL A 150 -10.72 -22.91 4.60
N ARG A 151 -11.24 -22.23 3.56
CA ARG A 151 -10.89 -22.58 2.18
C ARG A 151 -9.43 -22.22 1.92
N LEU A 152 -8.69 -23.15 1.32
CA LEU A 152 -7.32 -22.94 0.89
C LEU A 152 -7.25 -22.02 -0.33
N PRO A 153 -6.25 -21.12 -0.40
CA PRO A 153 -6.04 -20.30 -1.58
C PRO A 153 -5.61 -21.16 -2.78
N PHE A 154 -5.86 -20.68 -3.99
CA PHE A 154 -5.57 -21.39 -5.25
C PHE A 154 -4.09 -21.76 -5.47
N GLU A 155 -3.17 -21.22 -4.66
CA GLU A 155 -1.73 -21.47 -4.72
C GLU A 155 -1.21 -22.30 -3.55
N HIS A 156 -2.08 -22.69 -2.61
CA HIS A 156 -1.67 -23.44 -1.42
C HIS A 156 -0.88 -24.69 -1.77
N THR A 157 0.13 -24.97 -0.95
CA THR A 157 0.92 -26.19 -1.00
C THR A 157 0.77 -26.90 0.34
N PRO A 158 0.48 -28.22 0.35
CA PRO A 158 0.34 -28.97 1.59
C PRO A 158 1.51 -28.78 2.56
N GLY A 159 1.22 -28.65 3.85
CA GLY A 159 2.18 -28.39 4.92
C GLY A 159 2.64 -26.94 5.06
N ARG A 160 2.18 -26.01 4.21
CA ARG A 160 2.47 -24.57 4.37
C ARG A 160 1.58 -23.98 5.48
N LYS A 161 2.17 -23.11 6.33
CA LYS A 161 1.40 -22.32 7.30
C LYS A 161 0.34 -21.47 6.60
N LEU A 162 -0.87 -21.51 7.14
CA LEU A 162 -2.00 -20.72 6.68
C LEU A 162 -1.76 -19.25 7.04
N LEU A 163 -1.91 -18.37 6.05
CA LEU A 163 -1.96 -16.93 6.25
C LEU A 163 -3.43 -16.52 6.34
N LEU A 164 -3.86 -16.05 7.50
CA LEU A 164 -5.27 -15.82 7.80
C LEU A 164 -5.54 -14.34 8.06
N ALA A 165 -6.66 -13.85 7.55
CA ALA A 165 -7.23 -12.55 7.93
C ALA A 165 -8.67 -12.73 8.39
N ARG A 166 -9.11 -11.89 9.33
CA ARG A 166 -10.49 -11.88 9.79
C ARG A 166 -11.26 -10.78 9.08
N ILE A 167 -12.24 -11.16 8.25
CA ILE A 167 -12.99 -10.24 7.39
C ILE A 167 -14.48 -10.52 7.62
N ASP A 168 -15.23 -9.47 7.96
CA ASP A 168 -16.67 -9.55 8.29
C ASP A 168 -17.00 -10.64 9.35
N GLY A 169 -16.08 -10.86 10.29
CA GLY A 169 -16.23 -11.82 11.39
C GLY A 169 -15.76 -13.25 11.08
N GLU A 170 -15.43 -13.54 9.83
CA GLU A 170 -15.01 -14.85 9.35
C GLU A 170 -13.50 -14.90 9.06
N TRP A 171 -12.91 -16.09 9.21
CA TRP A 171 -11.54 -16.33 8.79
C TRP A 171 -11.47 -16.59 7.28
N ILE A 172 -10.54 -15.92 6.62
CA ILE A 172 -10.23 -16.14 5.21
C ILE A 172 -8.73 -16.48 5.11
N CYS A 173 -8.42 -17.60 4.45
CA CYS A 173 -7.04 -17.92 4.09
C CYS A 173 -6.64 -17.13 2.84
N LEU A 174 -5.58 -16.34 2.96
CA LEU A 174 -5.08 -15.45 1.92
C LEU A 174 -4.06 -16.18 1.05
N PRO A 175 -4.03 -15.94 -0.28
CA PRO A 175 -2.88 -16.33 -1.10
C PRO A 175 -1.66 -15.51 -0.67
N ARG A 176 -0.47 -16.13 -0.71
CA ARG A 176 0.79 -15.44 -0.36
C ARG A 176 1.19 -14.43 -1.44
N LEU A 177 1.63 -13.26 -0.98
CA LEU A 177 2.40 -12.29 -1.76
C LEU A 177 3.86 -12.32 -1.30
N GLY A 178 4.77 -11.81 -2.13
CA GLY A 178 6.21 -11.83 -1.83
C GLY A 178 6.62 -11.09 -0.54
N MET A 179 5.75 -10.24 0.00
CA MET A 179 5.98 -9.49 1.23
C MET A 179 5.52 -10.19 2.52
N ASP A 180 4.78 -11.31 2.41
CA ASP A 180 4.24 -11.99 3.58
C ASP A 180 5.32 -12.84 4.30
N GLY A 181 6.47 -13.06 3.67
CA GLY A 181 7.44 -14.05 4.14
C GLY A 181 6.97 -15.49 3.86
N GLU A 182 7.80 -16.47 4.26
CA GLU A 182 7.49 -17.91 4.16
C GLU A 182 6.57 -18.38 5.29
#